data_AF-H5UMR8-F1
#
_entry.id   AF-H5UMR8-F1
#
_cell.length_a   1.000
_cell.length_b   1.000
_cell.length_c   1.000
_cell.angle_alpha   90.00
_cell.angle_beta   90.00
_cell.angle_gamma   90.00
#
_symmetry.space_group_name_H-M   'P 1'
#
loop_
_entity.id
_entity.type
_entity.pdbx_description
1 polymer ?
#
loop_
_entity_poly.entity_id
_entity_poly.type
_entity_poly.pdbx_seq_one_letter_code
_entity_poly.pdbx_strand_id
1 'polypeptide(L)'
;MPRRRAALACGLLTLPVLVPPATTSAEATPTIRRPAARSVSPQPPTSARPRRAVKKAPARRVFSSRVVMGAADVTDSKGHVWRHRTTGVGSWRTGVIPPGVDVARTRDDALYRRTAPGISWYRLEVPAAATYRVRLLFSENWFTRSGERVFDVTAEGRRVARDVDVVKAVGKNAARDVTFTVPVRDGRLDLGFVAKKDLPILSGVEVVSTTPVAVTAAPSPKVPLARNSAFFTDIRTAPLAPNSARAAAGLTKQVRDNWGGVAAFNARRFNNSFYEVPATQRKVRVNFYDCQRKGYTPAGLFDGPKHFVDVPIPPNAVPATGSDKQLTVYDRTADKLWDFWVTEKRPDGSWRACWGGRIDDVSRSQGVFPRPYGASASGLAMTPGVISIDEFRRGRVDHAMYLALIDVAKWDRYSWPANRSDGLSNDPDAIMEGQRLRLDPTLDLSTIPMTPVARMVAEAAQKYGFVVADKAGAVAVATESGNAEKARTGVDPWNGLLAGPDYQAMQGFPWEHIQVLPKDYGKPTR
;
A
#
# COMPACT_ATOMS: atom_id res chain seq x y z
N MET A 1 -42.19 45.13 5.49
CA MET A 1 -43.64 45.35 5.18
C MET A 1 -43.90 44.83 3.76
N PRO A 2 -45.12 44.42 3.39
CA PRO A 2 -46.40 44.57 4.10
C PRO A 2 -47.05 43.25 4.61
N ARG A 3 -48.04 43.41 5.52
CA ARG A 3 -49.38 42.75 5.66
C ARG A 3 -49.54 41.26 5.26
N ARG A 4 -50.26 40.38 6.01
CA ARG A 4 -51.39 40.60 6.96
C ARG A 4 -51.54 39.43 7.99
N ARG A 5 -52.61 39.47 8.83
CA ARG A 5 -53.00 38.53 9.93
C ARG A 5 -53.67 37.24 9.38
N ALA A 6 -54.08 36.19 10.12
CA ALA A 6 -54.51 36.06 11.53
C ALA A 6 -54.45 34.62 12.12
N ALA A 7 -54.99 34.42 13.35
CA ALA A 7 -55.19 33.14 14.08
C ALA A 7 -56.62 32.55 13.81
N LEU A 8 -57.21 31.53 14.47
CA LEU A 8 -57.12 30.94 15.83
C LEU A 8 -57.50 29.41 15.81
N ALA A 9 -58.00 28.80 16.90
CA ALA A 9 -58.14 27.34 17.10
C ALA A 9 -59.50 26.86 17.72
N CYS A 10 -59.63 25.54 18.02
CA CYS A 10 -60.77 24.78 18.59
C CYS A 10 -61.92 24.39 17.62
N GLY A 11 -62.74 23.34 17.84
CA GLY A 11 -62.69 22.22 18.83
C GLY A 11 -64.05 21.49 19.05
N LEU A 12 -64.03 20.22 19.50
CA LEU A 12 -65.19 19.31 19.84
C LEU A 12 -66.12 18.90 18.65
N LEU A 13 -67.06 17.93 18.70
CA LEU A 13 -67.61 16.93 19.68
C LEU A 13 -67.65 15.51 18.97
N THR A 14 -68.23 14.35 19.38
CA THR A 14 -69.01 13.79 20.54
C THR A 14 -68.86 12.22 20.60
N LEU A 15 -69.58 11.51 21.50
CA LEU A 15 -69.82 10.04 21.57
C LEU A 15 -71.34 9.72 21.34
N PRO A 16 -71.77 8.46 21.04
CA PRO A 16 -72.33 7.57 22.07
C PRO A 16 -72.17 6.03 21.84
N VAL A 17 -72.75 5.18 22.72
CA VAL A 17 -72.71 3.69 22.74
C VAL A 17 -74.05 3.10 23.21
N LEU A 18 -74.52 1.96 22.67
CA LEU A 18 -75.43 0.99 23.37
C LEU A 18 -75.47 -0.43 22.71
N VAL A 19 -76.02 -1.44 23.42
CA VAL A 19 -75.86 -2.93 23.29
C VAL A 19 -77.03 -3.67 24.04
N PRO A 20 -77.36 -5.01 23.97
CA PRO A 20 -77.14 -6.11 22.99
C PRO A 20 -78.47 -6.51 22.24
N PRO A 21 -79.25 -7.65 22.38
CA PRO A 21 -79.24 -8.87 23.25
C PRO A 21 -78.91 -10.23 22.51
N ALA A 22 -79.62 -11.35 22.79
CA ALA A 22 -79.41 -12.75 22.31
C ALA A 22 -80.70 -13.36 21.63
N THR A 23 -80.93 -14.65 21.25
CA THR A 23 -80.46 -15.99 21.73
C THR A 23 -80.92 -17.16 20.78
N THR A 24 -80.29 -18.37 20.82
CA THR A 24 -80.82 -19.74 20.42
C THR A 24 -81.29 -20.03 18.96
N SER A 25 -81.46 -21.27 18.42
CA SER A 25 -80.95 -22.66 18.64
C SER A 25 -81.42 -23.62 17.49
N ALA A 26 -80.86 -24.86 17.39
CA ALA A 26 -81.32 -26.06 16.62
C ALA A 26 -81.27 -26.01 15.05
N GLU A 27 -81.29 -27.11 14.26
CA GLU A 27 -81.39 -28.57 14.51
C GLU A 27 -80.56 -29.45 13.50
N ALA A 28 -80.71 -30.79 13.46
CA ALA A 28 -79.81 -31.79 12.83
C ALA A 28 -80.14 -32.18 11.36
N THR A 29 -79.40 -33.01 10.60
CA THR A 29 -79.27 -34.52 10.68
C THR A 29 -78.44 -35.02 9.44
N PRO A 30 -77.92 -36.28 9.29
CA PRO A 30 -76.97 -37.08 10.11
C PRO A 30 -75.68 -37.61 9.36
N THR A 31 -74.82 -38.36 10.09
CA THR A 31 -73.78 -39.40 9.74
C THR A 31 -73.35 -39.73 8.29
N ILE A 32 -72.09 -40.15 7.99
CA ILE A 32 -71.34 -41.33 8.52
C ILE A 32 -69.82 -41.07 8.74
N ARG A 33 -69.18 -41.88 9.61
CA ARG A 33 -67.77 -41.78 10.08
C ARG A 33 -66.77 -42.67 9.32
N ARG A 34 -65.47 -42.30 9.38
CA ARG A 34 -64.34 -43.19 9.79
C ARG A 34 -63.20 -42.37 10.43
N PRO A 35 -62.18 -42.97 11.10
CA PRO A 35 -61.63 -42.40 12.35
C PRO A 35 -60.48 -41.39 12.19
N ALA A 36 -60.37 -40.49 13.16
CA ALA A 36 -59.23 -39.59 13.33
C ALA A 36 -58.05 -40.28 14.03
N ALA A 37 -56.83 -40.02 13.56
CA ALA A 37 -55.60 -40.35 14.28
C ALA A 37 -55.31 -39.30 15.38
N ARG A 38 -54.55 -39.69 16.41
CA ARG A 38 -54.19 -38.79 17.53
C ARG A 38 -53.34 -37.61 17.04
N SER A 39 -53.74 -36.39 17.38
CA SER A 39 -52.92 -35.20 17.23
C SER A 39 -51.76 -35.19 18.22
N VAL A 40 -50.53 -35.20 17.70
CA VAL A 40 -49.31 -34.93 18.49
C VAL A 40 -48.92 -33.48 18.21
N SER A 41 -48.90 -32.64 19.24
CA SER A 41 -48.44 -31.25 19.12
C SER A 41 -46.97 -31.21 18.69
N PRO A 42 -46.60 -30.46 17.63
CA PRO A 42 -45.20 -30.31 17.25
C PRO A 42 -44.40 -29.62 18.36
N GLN A 43 -43.24 -30.18 18.71
CA GLN A 43 -42.26 -29.44 19.51
C GLN A 43 -41.72 -28.24 18.71
N PRO A 44 -41.39 -27.10 19.35
CA PRO A 44 -40.75 -25.99 18.66
C PRO A 44 -39.41 -26.43 18.04
N PRO A 45 -39.02 -25.91 16.87
CA PRO A 45 -37.83 -26.36 16.16
C PRO A 45 -36.57 -26.10 16.99
N THR A 46 -35.79 -27.17 17.19
CA THR A 46 -34.48 -27.08 17.84
C THR A 46 -33.57 -26.11 17.09
N SER A 47 -32.80 -25.30 17.83
CA SER A 47 -32.06 -24.18 17.25
C SER A 47 -31.10 -24.66 16.17
N ALA A 48 -31.29 -24.16 14.93
CA ALA A 48 -30.45 -24.49 13.79
C ALA A 48 -29.02 -24.00 14.04
N ARG A 49 -28.15 -24.91 14.50
CA ARG A 49 -26.71 -24.67 14.70
C ARG A 49 -26.15 -24.00 13.44
N PRO A 50 -25.53 -22.82 13.53
CA PRO A 50 -25.23 -22.01 12.35
C PRO A 50 -24.37 -22.81 11.37
N ARG A 51 -24.85 -22.98 10.13
CA ARG A 51 -24.09 -23.67 9.07
C ARG A 51 -22.78 -22.93 8.87
N ARG A 52 -21.69 -23.50 9.40
CA ARG A 52 -20.33 -22.97 9.28
C ARG A 52 -20.04 -22.76 7.79
N ALA A 53 -20.00 -21.51 7.36
CA ALA A 53 -19.82 -21.17 5.94
C ALA A 53 -18.54 -21.81 5.43
N VAL A 54 -18.67 -22.79 4.53
CA VAL A 54 -17.53 -23.48 3.94
C VAL A 54 -16.82 -22.46 3.06
N LYS A 55 -15.68 -21.95 3.51
CA LYS A 55 -14.80 -21.11 2.68
C LYS A 55 -14.45 -21.92 1.43
N LYS A 56 -15.07 -21.56 0.29
CA LYS A 56 -14.85 -22.20 -1.00
C LYS A 56 -13.35 -22.23 -1.29
N ALA A 57 -12.81 -23.42 -1.53
CA ALA A 57 -11.37 -23.59 -1.73
C ALA A 57 -10.88 -22.68 -2.88
N PRO A 58 -9.73 -22.01 -2.75
CA PRO A 58 -9.22 -21.11 -3.78
C PRO A 58 -8.96 -21.87 -5.08
N ALA A 59 -9.42 -21.31 -6.20
CA ALA A 59 -9.31 -21.95 -7.51
C ALA A 59 -7.84 -22.14 -7.89
N ARG A 60 -7.46 -23.41 -8.11
CA ARG A 60 -6.12 -23.78 -8.57
C ARG A 60 -6.04 -23.64 -10.08
N ARG A 61 -4.97 -22.99 -10.58
CA ARG A 61 -4.65 -22.90 -12.01
C ARG A 61 -3.14 -22.80 -12.21
N VAL A 62 -2.67 -23.05 -13.43
CA VAL A 62 -1.28 -22.74 -13.77
C VAL A 62 -1.11 -21.21 -13.66
N PHE A 63 -0.16 -20.76 -12.85
CA PHE A 63 0.27 -19.37 -12.82
C PHE A 63 1.26 -19.12 -13.97
N SER A 64 1.10 -18.00 -14.65
CA SER A 64 2.10 -17.48 -15.59
C SER A 64 2.25 -15.98 -15.41
N SER A 65 3.50 -15.51 -15.30
CA SER A 65 3.89 -14.10 -15.42
C SER A 65 4.83 -13.93 -16.60
N ARG A 66 4.72 -12.81 -17.31
CA ARG A 66 5.51 -12.46 -18.49
C ARG A 66 5.81 -10.97 -18.48
N VAL A 67 7.09 -10.62 -18.44
CA VAL A 67 7.57 -9.25 -18.34
C VAL A 67 8.66 -9.02 -19.38
N VAL A 68 8.52 -7.99 -20.22
CA VAL A 68 9.58 -7.48 -21.10
C VAL A 68 10.26 -6.28 -20.44
N MET A 69 11.54 -6.05 -20.74
CA MET A 69 12.29 -4.90 -20.23
C MET A 69 11.99 -3.58 -20.97
N GLY A 70 10.89 -3.55 -21.75
CA GLY A 70 10.37 -2.39 -22.47
C GLY A 70 9.40 -1.54 -21.66
N ALA A 71 9.05 -0.38 -22.23
CA ALA A 71 8.13 0.61 -21.65
C ALA A 71 6.64 0.30 -21.89
N ALA A 72 6.34 -0.51 -22.90
CA ALA A 72 4.99 -0.88 -23.31
C ALA A 72 4.81 -2.40 -23.30
N ASP A 73 3.57 -2.84 -23.16
CA ASP A 73 3.19 -4.25 -23.27
C ASP A 73 3.44 -4.76 -24.70
N VAL A 74 3.82 -6.03 -24.83
CA VAL A 74 4.13 -6.68 -26.11
C VAL A 74 3.36 -7.99 -26.20
N THR A 75 2.65 -8.21 -27.31
CA THR A 75 2.04 -9.51 -27.62
C THR A 75 3.01 -10.33 -28.45
N ASP A 76 3.27 -11.58 -28.06
CA ASP A 76 4.09 -12.52 -28.85
C ASP A 76 3.30 -13.20 -29.98
N SER A 77 4.01 -13.85 -30.91
CA SER A 77 3.43 -14.60 -32.05
C SER A 77 2.52 -15.77 -31.66
N LYS A 78 2.40 -16.08 -30.36
CA LYS A 78 1.50 -17.10 -29.79
C LYS A 78 0.32 -16.46 -29.04
N GLY A 79 0.17 -15.14 -29.13
CA GLY A 79 -0.93 -14.38 -28.51
C GLY A 79 -0.75 -14.11 -27.01
N HIS A 80 0.40 -14.40 -26.41
CA HIS A 80 0.61 -14.03 -25.00
C HIS A 80 0.95 -12.55 -24.88
N VAL A 81 0.24 -11.84 -24.01
CA VAL A 81 0.64 -10.50 -23.58
C VAL A 81 1.75 -10.61 -22.54
N TRP A 82 2.88 -9.99 -22.85
CA TRP A 82 3.98 -9.69 -21.94
C TRP A 82 3.79 -8.25 -21.45
N ARG A 83 3.83 -8.05 -20.13
CA ARG A 83 3.71 -6.72 -19.55
C ARG A 83 5.02 -5.95 -19.65
N HIS A 84 4.93 -4.63 -19.74
CA HIS A 84 6.08 -3.72 -19.61
C HIS A 84 6.84 -3.92 -18.29
N ARG A 85 8.03 -3.32 -18.21
CA ARG A 85 8.98 -3.59 -17.14
C ARG A 85 8.45 -3.14 -15.77
N THR A 86 8.25 -4.13 -14.90
CA THR A 86 7.96 -3.93 -13.48
C THR A 86 9.06 -3.11 -12.75
N THR A 87 8.73 -2.51 -11.61
CA THR A 87 9.67 -2.16 -10.54
C THR A 87 10.33 -3.38 -9.89
N GLY A 88 9.80 -4.58 -10.16
CA GLY A 88 10.48 -5.86 -9.90
C GLY A 88 11.78 -6.06 -10.69
N VAL A 89 12.27 -5.05 -11.44
CA VAL A 89 13.51 -5.09 -12.24
C VAL A 89 14.58 -4.23 -11.57
N GLY A 90 15.69 -4.85 -11.15
CA GLY A 90 16.84 -4.19 -10.53
C GLY A 90 17.76 -3.48 -11.52
N SER A 91 17.22 -2.70 -12.46
CA SER A 91 17.94 -1.75 -13.32
C SER A 91 17.07 -0.56 -13.71
N TRP A 92 17.70 0.61 -13.82
CA TRP A 92 17.12 1.81 -14.39
C TRP A 92 17.44 1.99 -15.89
N ARG A 93 18.54 1.44 -16.40
CA ARG A 93 19.01 1.68 -17.78
C ARG A 93 18.09 0.99 -18.77
N THR A 94 17.89 1.62 -19.94
CA THR A 94 17.13 1.05 -21.05
C THR A 94 18.06 0.93 -22.26
N GLY A 95 18.44 -0.28 -22.63
CA GLY A 95 19.04 -0.53 -23.93
C GLY A 95 17.95 -0.72 -25.00
N VAL A 96 18.32 -0.41 -26.24
CA VAL A 96 17.45 -0.54 -27.41
C VAL A 96 18.23 -1.13 -28.58
N ILE A 97 17.59 -2.03 -29.31
CA ILE A 97 17.92 -2.37 -30.70
C ILE A 97 17.01 -1.49 -31.56
N PRO A 98 17.55 -0.68 -32.51
CA PRO A 98 16.75 0.28 -33.26
C PRO A 98 15.54 -0.35 -34.00
N PRO A 99 14.43 0.38 -34.18
CA PRO A 99 13.38 -0.02 -35.11
C PRO A 99 13.95 -0.29 -36.51
N GLY A 100 13.41 -1.31 -37.20
CA GLY A 100 13.92 -1.75 -38.50
C GLY A 100 15.15 -2.68 -38.45
N VAL A 101 15.84 -2.79 -37.32
CA VAL A 101 16.89 -3.81 -37.12
C VAL A 101 16.23 -5.10 -36.62
N ASP A 102 16.48 -6.19 -37.36
CA ASP A 102 16.12 -7.57 -37.03
C ASP A 102 16.79 -8.05 -35.74
N VAL A 103 16.08 -8.85 -34.93
CA VAL A 103 16.67 -9.60 -33.83
C VAL A 103 16.80 -11.07 -34.24
N ALA A 104 17.97 -11.41 -34.76
CA ALA A 104 18.22 -12.73 -35.35
C ALA A 104 17.89 -13.89 -34.38
N ARG A 105 17.46 -15.03 -34.94
CA ARG A 105 17.05 -16.25 -34.21
C ARG A 105 15.72 -16.15 -33.44
N THR A 106 14.89 -15.13 -33.68
CA THR A 106 13.49 -15.14 -33.22
C THR A 106 12.51 -14.77 -34.35
N ARG A 107 11.21 -14.75 -34.02
CA ARG A 107 10.14 -14.05 -34.75
C ARG A 107 9.40 -13.05 -33.86
N ASP A 108 9.83 -12.97 -32.59
CA ASP A 108 9.20 -12.20 -31.51
C ASP A 108 10.12 -11.03 -31.10
N ASP A 109 10.76 -10.36 -32.08
CA ASP A 109 11.77 -9.31 -31.90
C ASP A 109 11.41 -8.26 -30.84
N ALA A 110 10.13 -7.92 -30.72
CA ALA A 110 9.62 -6.97 -29.74
C ALA A 110 9.91 -7.39 -28.28
N LEU A 111 10.00 -8.69 -27.99
CA LEU A 111 10.39 -9.23 -26.68
C LEU A 111 11.88 -9.02 -26.36
N TYR A 112 12.73 -8.92 -27.39
CA TYR A 112 14.18 -8.83 -27.27
C TYR A 112 14.72 -7.41 -27.51
N ARG A 113 13.93 -6.56 -28.19
CA ARG A 113 14.27 -5.20 -28.65
C ARG A 113 14.73 -4.24 -27.55
N ARG A 114 14.17 -4.39 -26.36
CA ARG A 114 14.42 -3.52 -25.19
C ARG A 114 15.14 -4.34 -24.13
N THR A 115 16.19 -3.77 -23.57
CA THR A 115 17.05 -4.46 -22.60
C THR A 115 17.22 -3.63 -21.33
N ALA A 116 17.60 -4.29 -20.24
CA ALA A 116 17.93 -3.71 -18.95
C ALA A 116 19.43 -3.92 -18.61
N PRO A 117 20.37 -3.15 -19.19
CA PRO A 117 21.78 -3.20 -18.80
C PRO A 117 21.97 -2.78 -17.33
N GLY A 118 22.90 -3.39 -16.61
CA GLY A 118 23.09 -3.13 -15.18
C GLY A 118 22.02 -3.75 -14.29
N ILE A 119 21.28 -4.75 -14.79
CA ILE A 119 20.36 -5.52 -13.94
C ILE A 119 21.15 -6.27 -12.87
N SER A 120 20.78 -6.04 -11.61
CA SER A 120 21.36 -6.71 -10.45
C SER A 120 20.44 -7.79 -9.87
N TRP A 121 19.12 -7.64 -10.05
CA TRP A 121 18.10 -8.59 -9.57
C TRP A 121 16.82 -8.52 -10.40
N TYR A 122 15.99 -9.56 -10.31
CA TYR A 122 14.58 -9.53 -10.71
C TYR A 122 13.74 -10.20 -9.61
N ARG A 123 12.60 -9.60 -9.26
CA ARG A 123 11.72 -10.05 -8.18
C ARG A 123 10.27 -10.14 -8.65
N LEU A 124 9.61 -11.24 -8.30
CA LEU A 124 8.22 -11.49 -8.66
C LEU A 124 7.48 -12.21 -7.52
N GLU A 125 6.37 -11.64 -7.06
CA GLU A 125 5.43 -12.36 -6.20
C GLU A 125 4.80 -13.52 -6.97
N VAL A 126 4.82 -14.71 -6.36
CA VAL A 126 4.21 -15.92 -6.90
C VAL A 126 3.16 -16.43 -5.92
N PRO A 127 1.99 -16.92 -6.40
CA PRO A 127 0.81 -17.07 -5.55
C PRO A 127 0.90 -18.20 -4.51
N ALA A 128 1.90 -19.07 -4.57
CA ALA A 128 2.12 -20.15 -3.61
C ALA A 128 3.59 -20.56 -3.57
N ALA A 129 4.01 -21.19 -2.47
CA ALA A 129 5.23 -21.99 -2.44
C ALA A 129 5.08 -23.17 -3.42
N ALA A 130 5.92 -23.21 -4.47
CA ALA A 130 5.87 -24.19 -5.55
C ALA A 130 7.16 -24.16 -6.38
N THR A 131 7.32 -25.13 -7.29
CA THR A 131 8.35 -25.07 -8.33
C THR A 131 7.86 -24.26 -9.53
N TYR A 132 8.73 -23.37 -10.02
CA TYR A 132 8.48 -22.52 -11.18
C TYR A 132 9.52 -22.77 -12.26
N ARG A 133 9.07 -22.92 -13.51
CA ARG A 133 9.91 -22.80 -14.70
C ARG A 133 10.14 -21.32 -14.96
N VAL A 134 11.38 -20.90 -14.98
CA VAL A 134 11.80 -19.53 -15.32
C VAL A 134 12.53 -19.58 -16.67
N ARG A 135 12.17 -18.68 -17.58
CA ARG A 135 12.83 -18.48 -18.87
C ARG A 135 13.24 -17.03 -18.99
N LEU A 136 14.55 -16.80 -19.04
CA LEU A 136 15.17 -15.49 -19.18
C LEU A 136 15.55 -15.27 -20.64
N LEU A 137 15.07 -14.16 -21.20
CA LEU A 137 15.29 -13.74 -22.58
C LEU A 137 16.42 -12.73 -22.59
N PHE A 138 17.41 -12.92 -23.45
CA PHE A 138 18.56 -12.05 -23.62
C PHE A 138 18.76 -11.68 -25.10
N SER A 139 19.24 -10.47 -25.35
CA SER A 139 19.87 -10.07 -26.60
C SER A 139 20.94 -9.02 -26.29
N GLU A 140 22.14 -9.19 -26.84
CA GLU A 140 23.21 -8.20 -26.67
C GLU A 140 23.03 -7.08 -27.69
N ASN A 141 22.79 -5.85 -27.23
CA ASN A 141 22.59 -4.69 -28.10
C ASN A 141 23.79 -3.72 -28.12
N TRP A 142 24.81 -3.93 -27.29
CA TRP A 142 25.99 -3.08 -27.17
C TRP A 142 27.25 -3.75 -27.74
N PHE A 143 27.72 -4.82 -27.12
CA PHE A 143 29.01 -5.47 -27.42
C PHE A 143 28.99 -6.31 -28.70
N THR A 144 30.18 -6.56 -29.26
CA THR A 144 30.36 -7.30 -30.52
C THR A 144 31.35 -8.47 -30.42
N ARG A 145 32.13 -8.58 -29.34
CA ARG A 145 33.11 -9.65 -29.13
C ARG A 145 32.74 -10.51 -27.91
N SER A 146 33.07 -11.80 -27.97
CA SER A 146 32.97 -12.68 -26.80
C SER A 146 33.88 -12.20 -25.67
N GLY A 147 33.43 -12.37 -24.43
CA GLY A 147 34.20 -12.05 -23.24
C GLY A 147 34.27 -10.57 -22.90
N GLU A 148 33.47 -9.71 -23.55
CA GLU A 148 33.25 -8.30 -23.17
C GLU A 148 32.23 -8.20 -22.02
N ARG A 149 31.09 -8.90 -22.14
CA ARG A 149 30.08 -9.05 -21.07
C ARG A 149 29.96 -10.51 -20.65
N VAL A 150 30.13 -10.77 -19.36
CA VAL A 150 30.03 -12.10 -18.75
C VAL A 150 29.41 -11.98 -17.35
N PHE A 151 28.39 -12.78 -17.04
CA PHE A 151 27.76 -12.78 -15.72
C PHE A 151 27.23 -14.15 -15.29
N ASP A 152 27.11 -14.37 -13.99
CA ASP A 152 26.38 -15.51 -13.42
C ASP A 152 24.91 -15.10 -13.14
N VAL A 153 24.00 -16.07 -13.16
CA VAL A 153 22.59 -15.88 -12.75
C VAL A 153 22.30 -16.76 -11.54
N THR A 154 21.69 -16.18 -10.52
CA THR A 154 21.19 -16.87 -9.33
C THR A 154 19.66 -16.83 -9.27
N ALA A 155 19.07 -17.83 -8.62
CA ALA A 155 17.66 -17.91 -8.26
C ALA A 155 17.53 -18.55 -6.87
N GLU A 156 16.70 -18.01 -5.98
CA GLU A 156 16.54 -18.50 -4.59
C GLU A 156 17.90 -18.64 -3.86
N GLY A 157 18.80 -17.68 -4.07
CA GLY A 157 20.16 -17.67 -3.51
C GLY A 157 21.15 -18.67 -4.14
N ARG A 158 20.74 -19.48 -5.13
CA ARG A 158 21.58 -20.51 -5.76
C ARG A 158 21.90 -20.16 -7.21
N ARG A 159 23.14 -20.40 -7.65
CA ARG A 159 23.53 -20.19 -9.05
C ARG A 159 22.85 -21.20 -9.98
N VAL A 160 22.12 -20.69 -10.96
CA VAL A 160 21.37 -21.46 -11.97
C VAL A 160 21.96 -21.36 -13.37
N ALA A 161 22.74 -20.31 -13.66
CA ALA A 161 23.60 -20.23 -14.84
C ALA A 161 24.95 -19.64 -14.48
N ARG A 162 26.02 -20.10 -15.15
CA ARG A 162 27.37 -19.57 -15.01
C ARG A 162 27.85 -18.99 -16.34
N ASP A 163 28.69 -17.96 -16.26
CA ASP A 163 29.50 -17.45 -17.37
C ASP A 163 28.68 -17.14 -18.64
N VAL A 164 27.53 -16.48 -18.45
CA VAL A 164 26.60 -16.09 -19.50
C VAL A 164 27.23 -15.00 -20.35
N ASP A 165 27.65 -15.39 -21.55
CA ASP A 165 28.15 -14.54 -22.63
C ASP A 165 27.20 -14.69 -23.84
N VAL A 166 26.40 -13.66 -24.09
CA VAL A 166 25.37 -13.67 -25.15
C VAL A 166 26.03 -13.60 -26.54
N VAL A 167 27.11 -12.82 -26.70
CA VAL A 167 27.82 -12.68 -27.98
C VAL A 167 28.43 -14.01 -28.40
N LYS A 168 29.08 -14.73 -27.47
CA LYS A 168 29.62 -16.07 -27.71
C LYS A 168 28.55 -17.10 -28.07
N ALA A 169 27.34 -16.95 -27.53
CA ALA A 169 26.27 -17.90 -27.73
C ALA A 169 25.50 -17.69 -29.05
N VAL A 170 25.28 -16.44 -29.47
CA VAL A 170 24.41 -16.11 -30.62
C VAL A 170 24.85 -14.90 -31.46
N GLY A 171 25.80 -14.09 -31.00
CA GLY A 171 26.21 -12.82 -31.62
C GLY A 171 25.51 -11.59 -31.03
N LYS A 172 25.79 -10.41 -31.61
CA LYS A 172 25.09 -9.16 -31.32
C LYS A 172 23.71 -9.16 -32.00
N ASN A 173 22.73 -8.48 -31.40
CA ASN A 173 21.35 -8.36 -31.89
C ASN A 173 20.68 -9.71 -32.22
N ALA A 174 20.96 -10.74 -31.43
CA ALA A 174 20.38 -12.07 -31.60
C ALA A 174 19.73 -12.56 -30.30
N ALA A 175 18.61 -13.28 -30.44
CA ALA A 175 17.85 -13.82 -29.33
C ALA A 175 18.55 -15.03 -28.68
N ARG A 176 18.69 -15.00 -27.35
CA ARG A 176 19.18 -16.12 -26.55
C ARG A 176 18.35 -16.31 -25.29
N ASP A 177 17.87 -17.54 -25.07
CA ASP A 177 17.21 -17.92 -23.83
C ASP A 177 18.11 -18.70 -22.87
N VAL A 178 17.81 -18.57 -21.58
CA VAL A 178 18.23 -19.49 -20.51
C VAL A 178 16.98 -19.91 -19.74
N THR A 179 16.71 -21.21 -19.67
CA THR A 179 15.56 -21.78 -18.95
C THR A 179 16.04 -22.70 -17.83
N PHE A 180 15.42 -22.59 -16.66
CA PHE A 180 15.65 -23.45 -15.50
C PHE A 180 14.36 -23.64 -14.69
N THR A 181 14.38 -24.54 -13.71
CA THR A 181 13.31 -24.69 -12.71
C THR A 181 13.86 -24.38 -11.32
N VAL A 182 13.04 -23.76 -10.47
CA VAL A 182 13.45 -23.38 -9.10
C VAL A 182 12.28 -23.48 -8.10
N PRO A 183 12.50 -24.03 -6.89
CA PRO A 183 11.47 -24.17 -5.85
C PRO A 183 11.42 -22.93 -4.94
N VAL A 184 10.44 -22.06 -5.17
CA VAL A 184 10.14 -20.88 -4.34
C VAL A 184 9.37 -21.29 -3.09
N ARG A 185 9.70 -20.72 -1.93
CA ARG A 185 9.14 -21.15 -0.61
C ARG A 185 8.43 -20.07 0.19
N ASP A 186 8.82 -18.82 0.05
CA ASP A 186 8.29 -17.67 0.80
C ASP A 186 7.14 -16.94 0.09
N GLY A 187 6.92 -17.24 -1.21
CA GLY A 187 5.94 -16.57 -2.06
C GLY A 187 6.54 -15.51 -3.00
N ARG A 188 7.87 -15.39 -3.08
CA ARG A 188 8.55 -14.47 -4.01
C ARG A 188 9.72 -15.17 -4.70
N LEU A 189 9.71 -15.15 -6.04
CA LEU A 189 10.89 -15.52 -6.81
C LEU A 189 11.93 -14.40 -6.71
N ASP A 190 13.09 -14.68 -6.13
CA ASP A 190 14.28 -13.80 -6.16
C ASP A 190 15.30 -14.33 -7.18
N LEU A 191 15.54 -13.54 -8.23
CA LEU A 191 16.65 -13.74 -9.16
C LEU A 191 17.75 -12.70 -8.92
N GLY A 192 19.01 -13.10 -9.00
CA GLY A 192 20.18 -12.23 -8.94
C GLY A 192 21.05 -12.35 -10.20
N PHE A 193 21.70 -11.26 -10.58
CA PHE A 193 22.57 -11.18 -11.75
C PHE A 193 23.94 -10.65 -11.29
N VAL A 194 24.99 -11.46 -11.43
CA VAL A 194 26.29 -11.21 -10.82
C VAL A 194 27.34 -10.98 -11.91
N ALA A 195 27.80 -9.73 -12.03
CA ALA A 195 28.85 -9.33 -12.97
C ALA A 195 30.14 -10.14 -12.76
N LYS A 196 30.71 -10.63 -13.86
CA LYS A 196 32.12 -11.09 -13.95
C LYS A 196 32.92 -10.19 -14.90
N LYS A 197 32.29 -9.70 -15.96
CA LYS A 197 32.78 -8.63 -16.85
C LYS A 197 31.61 -7.79 -17.34
N ASP A 198 31.78 -6.47 -17.29
CA ASP A 198 30.73 -5.47 -17.53
C ASP A 198 29.45 -5.71 -16.69
N LEU A 199 28.42 -4.91 -16.95
CA LEU A 199 27.12 -4.95 -16.31
C LEU A 199 26.25 -6.07 -16.93
N PRO A 200 25.50 -6.87 -16.14
CA PRO A 200 24.57 -7.85 -16.70
C PRO A 200 23.47 -7.20 -17.55
N ILE A 201 22.84 -7.98 -18.43
CA ILE A 201 21.78 -7.52 -19.32
C ILE A 201 20.61 -8.53 -19.30
N LEU A 202 19.40 -8.07 -19.60
CA LEU A 202 18.19 -8.91 -19.72
C LEU A 202 17.20 -8.24 -20.69
N SER A 203 16.45 -9.00 -21.48
CA SER A 203 15.36 -8.51 -22.34
C SER A 203 13.96 -8.85 -21.82
N GLY A 204 13.81 -9.97 -21.10
CA GLY A 204 12.50 -10.36 -20.53
C GLY A 204 12.55 -11.59 -19.62
N VAL A 205 11.46 -11.84 -18.91
CA VAL A 205 11.26 -12.99 -18.02
C VAL A 205 9.88 -13.60 -18.26
N GLU A 206 9.83 -14.91 -18.47
CA GLU A 206 8.62 -15.72 -18.32
C GLU A 206 8.77 -16.62 -17.08
N VAL A 207 7.77 -16.62 -16.20
CA VAL A 207 7.71 -17.48 -15.00
C VAL A 207 6.41 -18.26 -15.03
N VAL A 208 6.47 -19.60 -14.99
CA VAL A 208 5.29 -20.48 -15.03
C VAL A 208 5.38 -21.52 -13.93
N SER A 209 4.31 -21.69 -13.12
CA SER A 209 4.26 -22.75 -12.11
C SER A 209 4.23 -24.13 -12.77
N THR A 210 5.09 -25.07 -12.34
CA THR A 210 5.15 -26.41 -12.96
C THR A 210 3.92 -27.29 -12.66
N THR A 211 3.08 -26.88 -11.69
CA THR A 211 1.80 -27.52 -11.36
C THR A 211 0.75 -26.46 -11.02
N PRO A 212 -0.56 -26.74 -11.12
CA PRO A 212 -1.61 -25.79 -10.76
C PRO A 212 -1.52 -25.34 -9.28
N VAL A 213 -1.30 -24.05 -9.07
CA VAL A 213 -1.20 -23.41 -7.76
C VAL A 213 -2.52 -22.76 -7.38
N ALA A 214 -2.84 -22.75 -6.08
CA ALA A 214 -3.95 -21.95 -5.57
C ALA A 214 -3.57 -20.47 -5.74
N VAL A 215 -4.35 -19.72 -6.51
CA VAL A 215 -4.04 -18.30 -6.70
C VAL A 215 -4.58 -17.51 -5.52
N THR A 216 -3.67 -17.11 -4.63
CA THR A 216 -3.91 -16.09 -3.61
C THR A 216 -4.38 -14.79 -4.24
N ALA A 217 -5.12 -13.99 -3.46
CA ALA A 217 -5.38 -12.60 -3.83
C ALA A 217 -4.05 -11.82 -3.86
N ALA A 218 -4.02 -10.70 -4.58
CA ALA A 218 -2.91 -9.74 -4.46
C ALA A 218 -2.71 -9.35 -2.98
N PRO A 219 -1.48 -9.02 -2.55
CA PRO A 219 -1.19 -8.77 -1.15
C PRO A 219 -2.08 -7.67 -0.59
N SER A 220 -2.70 -7.94 0.55
CA SER A 220 -3.49 -6.92 1.24
C SER A 220 -2.56 -5.86 1.85
N PRO A 221 -2.96 -4.58 1.89
CA PRO A 221 -2.27 -3.56 2.67
C PRO A 221 -2.07 -4.02 4.11
N LYS A 222 -0.92 -3.69 4.73
CA LYS A 222 -0.57 -4.14 6.10
C LYS A 222 -1.69 -3.82 7.10
N VAL A 223 -2.17 -2.57 7.04
CA VAL A 223 -3.37 -2.12 7.73
C VAL A 223 -4.55 -2.13 6.75
N PRO A 224 -5.58 -2.97 6.95
CA PRO A 224 -6.72 -3.05 6.06
C PRO A 224 -7.70 -1.90 6.37
N LEU A 225 -7.49 -0.71 5.81
CA LEU A 225 -8.50 0.36 5.89
C LEU A 225 -9.73 0.03 5.02
N ALA A 226 -10.79 0.85 5.13
CA ALA A 226 -11.94 0.78 4.24
C ALA A 226 -11.53 0.77 2.76
N ARG A 227 -12.23 -0.01 1.93
CA ARG A 227 -11.89 -0.17 0.50
C ARG A 227 -11.96 1.13 -0.33
N ASN A 228 -12.74 2.10 0.13
CA ASN A 228 -12.86 3.45 -0.44
C ASN A 228 -12.04 4.50 0.32
N SER A 229 -11.16 4.09 1.24
CA SER A 229 -10.22 5.00 1.90
C SER A 229 -9.34 5.68 0.86
N ALA A 230 -9.08 6.97 1.08
CA ALA A 230 -8.19 7.77 0.24
C ALA A 230 -6.87 7.04 -0.10
N PHE A 231 -6.32 6.25 0.84
CA PHE A 231 -5.09 5.49 0.63
C PHE A 231 -5.16 4.50 -0.54
N PHE A 232 -6.33 3.96 -0.89
CA PHE A 232 -6.46 2.93 -1.93
C PHE A 232 -7.19 3.40 -3.20
N THR A 233 -7.64 4.66 -3.24
CA THR A 233 -8.29 5.27 -4.40
C THR A 233 -7.30 5.52 -5.54
N ASP A 234 -7.63 5.03 -6.74
CA ASP A 234 -6.95 5.41 -7.99
C ASP A 234 -7.39 6.82 -8.39
N ILE A 235 -6.44 7.75 -8.52
CA ILE A 235 -6.70 9.18 -8.73
C ILE A 235 -6.21 9.70 -10.08
N ARG A 236 -5.90 8.82 -11.05
CA ARG A 236 -5.41 9.22 -12.39
C ARG A 236 -6.38 10.12 -13.15
N THR A 237 -7.68 9.93 -12.96
CA THR A 237 -8.75 10.70 -13.61
C THR A 237 -9.34 11.80 -12.73
N ALA A 238 -8.78 12.06 -11.55
CA ALA A 238 -9.25 13.13 -10.67
C ALA A 238 -9.07 14.52 -11.31
N PRO A 239 -9.97 15.50 -11.02
CA PRO A 239 -9.76 16.88 -11.39
C PRO A 239 -8.55 17.49 -10.67
N LEU A 240 -8.00 18.57 -11.22
CA LEU A 240 -6.94 19.34 -10.58
C LEU A 240 -7.50 20.50 -9.75
N ALA A 241 -6.72 20.96 -8.77
CA ALA A 241 -7.01 22.21 -8.08
C ALA A 241 -6.88 23.40 -9.06
N PRO A 242 -7.71 24.46 -8.95
CA PRO A 242 -7.57 25.66 -9.78
C PRO A 242 -6.20 26.36 -9.70
N ASN A 243 -5.44 26.09 -8.63
CA ASN A 243 -4.07 26.57 -8.42
C ASN A 243 -2.98 25.49 -8.56
N SER A 244 -3.31 24.30 -9.09
CA SER A 244 -2.42 23.14 -9.13
C SER A 244 -1.00 23.45 -9.60
N ALA A 245 -0.86 24.22 -10.69
CA ALA A 245 0.46 24.57 -11.24
C ALA A 245 1.31 25.44 -10.28
N ARG A 246 0.68 26.35 -9.53
CA ARG A 246 1.39 27.23 -8.58
C ARG A 246 1.77 26.48 -7.31
N ALA A 247 0.85 25.67 -6.78
CA ALA A 247 1.12 24.77 -5.66
C ALA A 247 2.23 23.74 -5.98
N ALA A 248 2.22 23.15 -7.18
CA ALA A 248 3.28 22.25 -7.65
C ALA A 248 4.62 22.96 -7.88
N ALA A 249 4.63 24.19 -8.38
CA ALA A 249 5.84 25.01 -8.45
C ALA A 249 6.42 25.31 -7.04
N GLY A 250 5.55 25.55 -6.05
CA GLY A 250 5.92 25.67 -4.64
C GLY A 250 6.60 24.41 -4.10
N LEU A 251 6.02 23.23 -4.34
CA LEU A 251 6.65 21.93 -4.00
C LEU A 251 7.99 21.75 -4.71
N THR A 252 8.06 22.02 -6.01
CA THR A 252 9.28 21.88 -6.82
C THR A 252 10.38 22.81 -6.29
N LYS A 253 10.03 24.03 -5.86
CA LYS A 253 10.95 24.95 -5.17
C LYS A 253 11.47 24.35 -3.86
N GLN A 254 10.61 23.76 -3.03
CA GLN A 254 11.02 23.13 -1.77
C GLN A 254 12.01 21.97 -1.99
N VAL A 255 11.84 21.16 -3.03
CA VAL A 255 12.81 20.11 -3.38
C VAL A 255 14.10 20.71 -3.94
N ARG A 256 14.02 21.53 -4.99
CA ARG A 256 15.18 22.06 -5.72
C ARG A 256 16.12 22.89 -4.84
N ASP A 257 15.57 23.74 -3.99
CA ASP A 257 16.35 24.71 -3.20
C ASP A 257 16.96 24.08 -1.92
N ASN A 258 16.71 22.81 -1.64
CA ASN A 258 17.18 22.11 -0.43
C ASN A 258 17.84 20.78 -0.77
N TRP A 259 18.73 20.29 0.11
CA TRP A 259 19.29 18.93 0.06
C TRP A 259 19.87 18.48 -1.30
N GLY A 260 20.34 19.43 -2.12
CA GLY A 260 20.89 19.15 -3.46
C GLY A 260 19.85 18.78 -4.52
N GLY A 261 18.57 19.14 -4.33
CA GLY A 261 17.51 18.83 -5.29
C GLY A 261 16.94 17.41 -5.17
N VAL A 262 17.22 16.71 -4.07
CA VAL A 262 16.75 15.33 -3.83
C VAL A 262 15.89 15.28 -2.57
N ALA A 263 14.65 14.81 -2.71
CA ALA A 263 13.76 14.56 -1.59
C ALA A 263 14.26 13.40 -0.72
N ALA A 264 14.01 13.45 0.59
CA ALA A 264 14.43 12.39 1.50
C ALA A 264 13.58 11.12 1.31
N PHE A 265 14.23 9.95 1.41
CA PHE A 265 13.56 8.66 1.53
C PHE A 265 13.86 8.11 2.91
N ASN A 266 12.87 8.11 3.81
CA ASN A 266 13.08 7.93 5.24
C ASN A 266 13.28 6.45 5.62
N ALA A 267 14.27 5.76 5.04
CA ALA A 267 14.54 4.35 5.34
C ALA A 267 15.09 4.10 6.76
N ARG A 268 15.82 5.07 7.32
CA ARG A 268 16.62 4.87 8.56
C ARG A 268 16.11 5.63 9.78
N ARG A 269 15.42 6.76 9.59
CA ARG A 269 14.92 7.66 10.64
C ARG A 269 13.64 8.35 10.17
N PHE A 270 12.86 8.92 11.10
CA PHE A 270 11.64 9.69 10.81
C PHE A 270 10.63 8.86 9.99
N ASN A 271 10.43 7.62 10.44
CA ASN A 271 9.71 6.56 9.73
C ASN A 271 8.91 5.68 10.70
N ASN A 272 8.14 4.71 10.21
CA ASN A 272 7.13 4.03 11.02
C ASN A 272 7.54 2.60 11.41
N SER A 273 7.72 2.30 12.70
CA SER A 273 7.90 0.93 13.17
C SER A 273 6.55 0.27 13.42
N PHE A 274 6.26 -0.85 12.75
CA PHE A 274 4.92 -1.48 12.73
C PHE A 274 4.93 -2.90 13.32
N TYR A 275 3.91 -3.23 14.10
CA TYR A 275 3.67 -4.57 14.64
C TYR A 275 2.19 -4.95 14.48
N GLU A 276 1.91 -5.95 13.64
CA GLU A 276 0.66 -6.69 13.74
C GLU A 276 0.77 -7.72 14.88
N VAL A 277 -0.29 -7.83 15.70
CA VAL A 277 -0.26 -8.66 16.92
C VAL A 277 -1.48 -9.59 17.02
N PRO A 278 -1.31 -10.80 17.60
CA PRO A 278 -2.42 -11.71 17.87
C PRO A 278 -3.28 -11.22 19.03
N ALA A 279 -4.55 -11.66 19.09
CA ALA A 279 -5.47 -11.36 20.19
C ALA A 279 -4.96 -11.73 21.60
N THR A 280 -4.01 -12.67 21.67
CA THR A 280 -3.36 -13.14 22.90
C THR A 280 -2.18 -12.27 23.35
N GLN A 281 -1.80 -11.26 22.57
CA GLN A 281 -0.71 -10.35 22.92
C GLN A 281 -1.03 -9.63 24.24
N ARG A 282 -0.13 -9.76 25.23
CA ARG A 282 -0.26 -9.10 26.52
C ARG A 282 -0.40 -7.59 26.33
N LYS A 283 -1.45 -7.05 26.94
CA LYS A 283 -1.79 -5.63 26.93
C LYS A 283 -1.07 -4.89 28.07
N VAL A 284 -0.70 -3.64 27.81
CA VAL A 284 0.02 -2.76 28.74
C VAL A 284 -0.61 -1.37 28.77
N ARG A 285 -0.38 -0.64 29.88
CA ARG A 285 -0.56 0.81 29.91
C ARG A 285 0.67 1.47 29.28
N VAL A 286 0.45 2.44 28.41
CA VAL A 286 1.48 3.38 27.97
C VAL A 286 1.40 4.61 28.87
N ASN A 287 2.51 5.05 29.45
CA ASN A 287 2.55 6.25 30.27
C ASN A 287 2.64 7.49 29.37
N PHE A 288 1.85 8.52 29.67
CA PHE A 288 2.04 9.84 29.07
C PHE A 288 3.26 10.48 29.72
N TYR A 289 4.10 11.15 28.93
CA TYR A 289 5.12 12.05 29.47
C TYR A 289 5.14 13.34 28.65
N ASP A 290 5.16 14.46 29.35
CA ASP A 290 4.87 15.77 28.76
C ASP A 290 6.09 16.41 28.08
N CYS A 291 6.57 15.79 26.99
CA CYS A 291 7.65 16.36 26.19
C CYS A 291 7.25 17.70 25.53
N GLN A 292 5.95 17.96 25.40
CA GLN A 292 5.38 19.20 24.85
C GLN A 292 5.16 20.31 25.90
N ARG A 293 5.50 20.08 27.19
CA ARG A 293 5.40 21.05 28.29
C ARG A 293 4.02 21.69 28.46
N LYS A 294 2.95 20.91 28.27
CA LYS A 294 1.54 21.31 28.49
C LYS A 294 1.23 21.64 29.97
N GLY A 295 1.93 21.01 30.92
CA GLY A 295 1.66 21.14 32.35
C GLY A 295 0.48 20.33 32.88
N TYR A 296 -0.20 19.55 32.02
CA TYR A 296 -1.34 18.69 32.40
C TYR A 296 -1.33 17.37 31.62
N THR A 297 -1.98 16.34 32.16
CA THR A 297 -2.25 15.10 31.41
C THR A 297 -3.49 15.31 30.53
N PRO A 298 -3.40 15.11 29.20
CA PRO A 298 -4.54 15.23 28.30
C PRO A 298 -5.65 14.22 28.64
N ALA A 299 -6.90 14.68 28.57
CA ALA A 299 -8.08 13.81 28.64
C ALA A 299 -8.08 12.77 27.49
N GLY A 300 -8.89 11.72 27.64
CA GLY A 300 -9.03 10.63 26.68
C GLY A 300 -7.85 9.65 26.59
N LEU A 301 -6.71 9.94 27.21
CA LEU A 301 -5.57 9.01 27.27
C LEU A 301 -5.85 7.86 28.25
N PHE A 302 -6.39 8.16 29.43
CA PHE A 302 -6.64 7.20 30.53
C PHE A 302 -8.10 7.09 30.96
N ASP A 303 -8.89 8.08 30.59
CA ASP A 303 -10.33 8.24 30.77
C ASP A 303 -11.05 8.13 29.40
N GLY A 304 -12.39 8.08 29.41
CA GLY A 304 -13.21 8.11 28.19
C GLY A 304 -12.78 7.09 27.12
N PRO A 305 -12.31 7.52 25.93
CA PRO A 305 -11.76 6.66 24.89
C PRO A 305 -10.60 5.73 25.30
N LYS A 306 -9.83 6.08 26.34
CA LYS A 306 -8.69 5.30 26.88
C LYS A 306 -7.64 4.93 25.83
N HIS A 307 -7.09 5.92 25.13
CA HIS A 307 -6.13 5.68 24.05
C HIS A 307 -4.81 5.02 24.50
N PHE A 308 -4.38 5.24 25.75
CA PHE A 308 -3.10 4.75 26.29
C PHE A 308 -3.28 3.56 27.28
N VAL A 309 -4.48 2.99 27.36
CA VAL A 309 -4.80 1.80 28.18
C VAL A 309 -5.00 0.59 27.27
N ASP A 310 -4.74 -0.61 27.81
CA ASP A 310 -4.98 -1.91 27.15
C ASP A 310 -4.31 -2.06 25.77
N VAL A 311 -3.14 -1.44 25.61
CA VAL A 311 -2.37 -1.39 24.36
C VAL A 311 -1.57 -2.70 24.19
N PRO A 312 -1.74 -3.47 23.10
CA PRO A 312 -1.09 -4.77 22.94
C PRO A 312 0.35 -4.65 22.38
N ILE A 313 1.24 -3.92 23.06
CA ILE A 313 2.63 -3.73 22.59
C ILE A 313 3.48 -5.01 22.85
N PRO A 314 4.14 -5.59 21.83
CA PRO A 314 5.07 -6.70 22.03
C PRO A 314 6.24 -6.35 22.96
N PRO A 315 6.67 -7.24 23.89
CA PRO A 315 7.79 -6.95 24.80
C PRO A 315 9.12 -6.68 24.09
N ASN A 316 9.30 -7.21 22.87
CA ASN A 316 10.45 -7.03 22.00
C ASN A 316 10.26 -5.94 20.94
N ALA A 317 9.18 -5.15 21.00
CA ALA A 317 8.98 -4.06 20.06
C ALA A 317 10.09 -3.01 20.19
N VAL A 318 10.55 -2.51 19.05
CA VAL A 318 11.53 -1.43 18.91
C VAL A 318 10.88 -0.31 18.11
N PRO A 319 10.69 0.90 18.68
CA PRO A 319 10.23 2.08 17.93
C PRO A 319 11.17 2.47 16.79
N ALA A 320 10.71 3.37 15.92
CA ALA A 320 11.55 3.94 14.88
C ALA A 320 12.69 4.81 15.45
N THR A 321 13.69 5.10 14.61
CA THR A 321 14.82 5.97 14.97
C THR A 321 14.54 7.42 14.57
N GLY A 322 15.12 8.39 15.27
CA GLY A 322 14.90 9.83 15.04
C GLY A 322 14.33 10.52 16.29
N SER A 323 13.87 11.76 16.13
CA SER A 323 13.10 12.50 17.15
C SER A 323 11.79 11.80 17.48
N ASP A 324 11.09 11.34 16.45
CA ASP A 324 9.66 11.05 16.50
C ASP A 324 9.35 9.67 17.11
N LYS A 325 10.36 8.79 17.17
CA LYS A 325 10.33 7.43 17.73
C LYS A 325 8.98 6.72 17.53
N GLN A 326 8.53 6.73 16.27
CA GLN A 326 7.19 6.30 15.92
C GLN A 326 7.01 4.80 16.18
N LEU A 327 5.87 4.43 16.76
CA LEU A 327 5.44 3.04 16.90
C LEU A 327 3.97 2.91 16.52
N THR A 328 3.65 1.94 15.67
CA THR A 328 2.28 1.52 15.35
C THR A 328 2.07 0.07 15.75
N VAL A 329 0.93 -0.21 16.38
CA VAL A 329 0.49 -1.56 16.76
C VAL A 329 -0.91 -1.81 16.23
N TYR A 330 -1.14 -2.93 15.56
CA TYR A 330 -2.44 -3.32 15.02
C TYR A 330 -2.87 -4.72 15.52
N ASP A 331 -3.95 -4.77 16.30
CA ASP A 331 -4.64 -6.00 16.66
C ASP A 331 -5.73 -6.28 15.61
N ARG A 332 -5.43 -7.19 14.67
CA ARG A 332 -6.35 -7.59 13.59
C ARG A 332 -7.59 -8.32 14.10
N THR A 333 -7.59 -8.82 15.34
CA THR A 333 -8.72 -9.57 15.91
C THR A 333 -9.70 -8.67 16.65
N ALA A 334 -9.19 -7.64 17.33
CA ALA A 334 -10.01 -6.58 17.89
C ALA A 334 -10.39 -5.50 16.86
N ASP A 335 -9.72 -5.50 15.70
CA ASP A 335 -9.78 -4.48 14.63
C ASP A 335 -9.41 -3.07 15.14
N LYS A 336 -8.30 -2.99 15.88
CA LYS A 336 -7.83 -1.77 16.57
C LYS A 336 -6.38 -1.45 16.24
N LEU A 337 -6.12 -0.19 15.89
CA LEU A 337 -4.79 0.33 15.60
C LEU A 337 -4.43 1.45 16.58
N TRP A 338 -3.21 1.44 17.09
CA TRP A 338 -2.63 2.52 17.89
C TRP A 338 -1.39 3.08 17.21
N ASP A 339 -1.26 4.41 17.19
CA ASP A 339 -0.03 5.11 16.83
C ASP A 339 0.49 5.89 18.04
N PHE A 340 1.82 5.92 18.23
CA PHE A 340 2.49 6.65 19.30
C PHE A 340 3.68 7.46 18.79
N TRP A 341 3.78 8.70 19.26
CA TRP A 341 4.83 9.67 18.95
C TRP A 341 5.74 9.91 20.17
N VAL A 342 7.04 10.03 19.89
CA VAL A 342 8.17 9.91 20.81
C VAL A 342 8.02 8.71 21.75
N THR A 343 7.83 7.52 21.18
CA THR A 343 7.66 6.27 21.94
C THR A 343 8.96 5.79 22.55
N GLU A 344 8.95 5.39 23.82
CA GLU A 344 10.11 4.86 24.53
C GLU A 344 9.73 3.67 25.41
N LYS A 345 10.56 2.63 25.39
CA LYS A 345 10.59 1.60 26.43
C LYS A 345 11.61 2.01 27.50
N ARG A 346 11.21 1.95 28.76
CA ARG A 346 12.03 2.29 29.94
C ARG A 346 12.85 1.07 30.41
N PRO A 347 13.93 1.27 31.20
CA PRO A 347 14.74 0.16 31.73
C PRO A 347 13.95 -0.82 32.62
N ASP A 348 12.93 -0.33 33.32
CA ASP A 348 11.96 -1.13 34.10
C ASP A 348 10.97 -1.95 33.23
N GLY A 349 11.08 -1.86 31.90
CA GLY A 349 10.20 -2.53 30.96
C GLY A 349 8.87 -1.83 30.68
N SER A 350 8.56 -0.73 31.37
CA SER A 350 7.37 0.08 31.11
C SER A 350 7.48 0.85 29.78
N TRP A 351 6.33 1.21 29.23
CA TRP A 351 6.23 1.98 27.98
C TRP A 351 5.79 3.41 28.27
N ARG A 352 6.33 4.38 27.53
CA ARG A 352 5.84 5.77 27.52
C ARG A 352 5.80 6.35 26.11
N ALA A 353 4.91 7.33 25.89
CA ALA A 353 4.80 8.10 24.66
C ALA A 353 4.44 9.55 24.99
N CYS A 354 4.86 10.48 24.14
CA CYS A 354 4.54 11.91 24.31
C CYS A 354 3.21 12.29 23.67
N TRP A 355 2.84 11.64 22.56
CA TRP A 355 1.50 11.75 21.98
C TRP A 355 1.09 10.43 21.30
N GLY A 356 -0.14 10.33 20.82
CA GLY A 356 -0.63 9.14 20.12
C GLY A 356 -2.15 9.09 19.99
N GLY A 357 -2.68 7.92 19.65
CA GLY A 357 -4.12 7.69 19.52
C GLY A 357 -4.48 6.22 19.29
N ARG A 358 -5.80 5.96 19.24
CA ARG A 358 -6.37 4.67 18.82
C ARG A 358 -7.45 4.90 17.76
N ILE A 359 -7.46 4.08 16.71
CA ILE A 359 -8.59 3.86 15.81
C ILE A 359 -9.21 2.52 16.19
N ASP A 360 -10.52 2.53 16.43
CA ASP A 360 -11.36 1.34 16.47
C ASP A 360 -12.02 1.13 15.10
N ASP A 361 -12.45 -0.09 14.78
CA ASP A 361 -13.07 -0.44 13.48
C ASP A 361 -12.17 -0.08 12.27
N VAL A 362 -10.89 -0.43 12.36
CA VAL A 362 -9.87 -0.12 11.34
C VAL A 362 -10.29 -0.61 9.95
N SER A 363 -10.90 -1.79 9.84
CA SER A 363 -11.49 -2.38 8.62
C SER A 363 -12.55 -1.50 7.92
N ARG A 364 -13.12 -0.54 8.65
CA ARG A 364 -14.15 0.41 8.19
C ARG A 364 -13.68 1.87 8.26
N SER A 365 -12.49 2.13 8.81
CA SER A 365 -11.92 3.46 8.97
C SER A 365 -11.35 4.01 7.66
N GLN A 366 -11.38 5.33 7.53
CA GLN A 366 -10.69 6.06 6.46
C GLN A 366 -9.18 6.19 6.71
N GLY A 367 -8.67 5.78 7.88
CA GLY A 367 -7.28 5.99 8.30
C GLY A 367 -7.07 7.30 9.07
N VAL A 368 -8.10 7.81 9.73
CA VAL A 368 -8.11 9.10 10.43
C VAL A 368 -8.40 8.86 11.90
N PHE A 369 -7.60 9.43 12.81
CA PHE A 369 -7.85 9.36 14.24
C PHE A 369 -8.98 10.32 14.67
N PRO A 370 -9.71 10.03 15.76
CA PRO A 370 -10.52 11.03 16.43
C PRO A 370 -9.65 12.24 16.79
N ARG A 371 -10.07 13.46 16.42
CA ARG A 371 -9.31 14.69 16.73
C ARG A 371 -9.27 14.89 18.26
N PRO A 372 -8.12 15.25 18.88
CA PRO A 372 -6.84 15.64 18.29
C PRO A 372 -5.75 14.53 18.31
N TYR A 373 -6.14 13.25 18.41
CA TYR A 373 -5.21 12.13 18.59
C TYR A 373 -4.51 11.70 17.29
N GLY A 374 -3.72 10.63 17.36
CA GLY A 374 -2.87 10.14 16.27
C GLY A 374 -1.47 10.75 16.33
N ALA A 375 -0.49 10.11 15.69
CA ALA A 375 0.92 10.53 15.85
C ALA A 375 1.38 11.61 14.85
N SER A 376 0.96 11.54 13.58
CA SER A 376 1.27 12.54 12.55
C SER A 376 0.71 13.93 12.89
N ALA A 377 1.25 15.00 12.29
CA ALA A 377 0.70 16.36 12.41
C ALA A 377 -0.74 16.46 11.88
N SER A 378 -1.05 15.70 10.83
CA SER A 378 -2.34 15.67 10.11
C SER A 378 -3.49 14.94 10.83
N GLY A 379 -3.17 14.12 11.84
CA GLY A 379 -4.14 13.25 12.52
C GLY A 379 -4.48 11.97 11.77
N LEU A 380 -3.63 11.58 10.80
CA LEU A 380 -3.77 10.38 9.98
C LEU A 380 -2.95 9.20 10.51
N ALA A 381 -3.40 7.97 10.24
CA ALA A 381 -2.75 6.72 10.65
C ALA A 381 -1.43 6.50 9.91
N MET A 382 -0.35 6.17 10.62
CA MET A 382 1.00 6.17 10.06
C MET A 382 1.23 5.06 9.04
N THR A 383 1.05 3.79 9.41
CA THR A 383 1.38 2.66 8.53
C THR A 383 0.63 2.66 7.17
N PRO A 384 -0.66 3.03 7.06
CA PRO A 384 -1.34 3.14 5.76
C PRO A 384 -0.71 4.08 4.74
N GLY A 385 0.11 5.05 5.17
CA GLY A 385 0.79 6.00 4.29
C GLY A 385 2.26 5.70 4.03
N VAL A 386 2.91 4.82 4.80
CA VAL A 386 4.34 4.52 4.58
C VAL A 386 4.57 3.39 3.58
N ILE A 387 5.63 3.50 2.79
CA ILE A 387 6.09 2.41 1.93
C ILE A 387 6.62 1.27 2.81
N SER A 388 5.95 0.13 2.83
CA SER A 388 6.40 -0.98 3.68
C SER A 388 7.59 -1.75 3.10
N ILE A 389 8.35 -2.43 3.96
CA ILE A 389 9.52 -3.23 3.58
C ILE A 389 9.11 -4.34 2.61
N ASP A 390 7.93 -4.93 2.81
CA ASP A 390 7.41 -6.00 1.96
C ASP A 390 6.92 -5.48 0.59
N GLU A 391 6.53 -4.22 0.51
CA GLU A 391 6.21 -3.54 -0.75
C GLU A 391 7.44 -3.21 -1.57
N PHE A 392 8.51 -2.75 -0.90
CA PHE A 392 9.81 -2.62 -1.53
C PHE A 392 10.36 -3.99 -1.97
N ARG A 393 10.13 -5.06 -1.19
CA ARG A 393 10.51 -6.44 -1.53
C ARG A 393 9.82 -6.99 -2.77
N ARG A 394 8.54 -6.65 -3.02
CA ARG A 394 7.84 -6.95 -4.29
C ARG A 394 8.06 -5.89 -5.37
N GLY A 395 8.74 -4.79 -5.03
CA GLY A 395 8.99 -3.61 -5.86
C GLY A 395 7.80 -2.67 -6.07
N ARG A 396 6.57 -3.02 -5.69
CA ARG A 396 5.35 -2.26 -6.04
C ARG A 396 4.71 -1.64 -4.81
N VAL A 397 4.28 -0.38 -4.89
CA VAL A 397 3.45 0.26 -3.84
C VAL A 397 2.02 0.37 -4.37
N ASP A 398 1.05 -0.18 -3.63
CA ASP A 398 -0.35 -0.32 -4.06
C ASP A 398 -1.31 0.64 -3.32
N HIS A 399 -0.76 1.73 -2.77
CA HIS A 399 -1.49 2.75 -2.02
C HIS A 399 -0.87 4.15 -2.22
N ALA A 400 -1.57 5.18 -1.74
CA ALA A 400 -1.07 6.55 -1.72
C ALA A 400 -0.06 6.74 -0.58
N MET A 401 1.06 7.37 -0.89
CA MET A 401 2.21 7.48 0.02
C MET A 401 2.17 8.78 0.81
N TYR A 402 2.78 8.79 1.99
CA TYR A 402 3.01 10.01 2.75
C TYR A 402 4.15 10.84 2.21
N LEU A 403 3.85 12.12 2.08
CA LEU A 403 4.78 13.18 1.75
C LEU A 403 4.78 14.16 2.93
N ALA A 404 5.92 14.33 3.58
CA ALA A 404 6.16 15.48 4.44
C ALA A 404 6.75 16.62 3.61
N LEU A 405 6.45 17.86 3.96
CA LEU A 405 6.87 19.07 3.23
C LEU A 405 7.60 20.06 4.15
N ILE A 406 8.41 20.96 3.59
CA ILE A 406 9.14 21.98 4.35
C ILE A 406 8.22 23.14 4.70
N ASP A 407 7.49 23.63 3.69
CA ASP A 407 6.51 24.69 3.79
C ASP A 407 5.11 24.14 3.50
N VAL A 408 4.23 24.26 4.49
CA VAL A 408 2.88 23.68 4.55
C VAL A 408 1.93 24.80 4.96
N ALA A 409 0.76 24.85 4.33
CA ALA A 409 -0.28 25.81 4.67
C ALA A 409 -0.56 25.82 6.18
N LYS A 410 -0.73 27.03 6.73
CA LYS A 410 -1.01 27.30 8.14
C LYS A 410 -2.03 26.32 8.75
N TRP A 411 -1.85 25.94 10.01
CA TRP A 411 -2.62 24.91 10.73
C TRP A 411 -4.16 25.00 10.65
N ASP A 412 -4.71 26.17 10.36
CA ASP A 412 -6.15 26.41 10.13
C ASP A 412 -6.63 26.00 8.72
N ARG A 413 -5.70 25.73 7.80
CA ARG A 413 -5.89 25.29 6.40
C ARG A 413 -5.40 23.85 6.19
N TYR A 414 -6.24 22.88 6.52
CA TYR A 414 -6.09 21.47 6.16
C TYR A 414 -7.17 21.01 5.16
N SER A 415 -6.93 19.86 4.52
CA SER A 415 -7.81 19.17 3.57
C SER A 415 -8.13 17.77 4.08
N TRP A 416 -9.33 17.25 3.82
CA TRP A 416 -9.61 15.83 4.00
C TRP A 416 -8.63 14.98 3.18
N PRO A 417 -8.14 13.83 3.69
CA PRO A 417 -8.57 13.15 4.93
C PRO A 417 -8.06 13.72 6.27
N ALA A 418 -7.14 14.68 6.29
CA ALA A 418 -6.62 15.24 7.54
C ALA A 418 -7.71 15.99 8.34
N ASN A 419 -7.52 16.09 9.66
CA ASN A 419 -8.43 16.81 10.57
C ASN A 419 -7.75 17.84 11.49
N ARG A 420 -6.45 18.05 11.25
CA ARG A 420 -5.59 19.09 11.81
C ARG A 420 -4.37 19.27 10.90
N SER A 421 -3.50 20.22 11.25
CA SER A 421 -2.21 20.51 10.62
C SER A 421 -1.32 21.19 11.67
N ASP A 422 0.00 21.15 11.53
CA ASP A 422 0.95 22.00 12.27
C ASP A 422 1.63 23.07 11.40
N GLY A 423 1.23 23.15 10.12
CA GLY A 423 1.79 24.06 9.13
C GLY A 423 1.73 25.53 9.52
N LEU A 424 2.56 26.35 8.87
CA LEU A 424 2.81 27.75 9.24
C LEU A 424 2.71 28.74 8.06
N SER A 425 2.62 28.25 6.82
CA SER A 425 2.67 29.10 5.62
C SER A 425 1.39 29.91 5.42
N ASN A 426 1.55 31.22 5.25
CA ASN A 426 0.45 32.12 4.90
C ASN A 426 0.22 32.22 3.38
N ASP A 427 1.10 31.64 2.55
CA ASP A 427 0.96 31.67 1.09
C ASP A 427 -0.38 31.03 0.66
N PRO A 428 -1.22 31.71 -0.15
CA PRO A 428 -2.52 31.18 -0.58
C PRO A 428 -2.42 29.88 -1.38
N ASP A 429 -1.30 29.64 -2.07
CA ASP A 429 -1.03 28.44 -2.88
C ASP A 429 -0.21 27.37 -2.14
N ALA A 430 0.20 27.61 -0.89
CA ALA A 430 0.79 26.58 -0.05
C ALA A 430 -0.14 25.35 0.06
N ILE A 431 0.46 24.17 -0.11
CA ILE A 431 -0.22 22.88 -0.06
C ILE A 431 -0.66 22.59 1.38
N MET A 432 -1.88 22.09 1.53
CA MET A 432 -2.49 21.78 2.83
C MET A 432 -2.18 20.35 3.28
N GLU A 433 -2.10 20.10 4.59
CA GLU A 433 -2.09 18.72 5.08
C GLU A 433 -3.39 17.99 4.71
N GLY A 434 -3.26 16.69 4.47
CA GLY A 434 -4.27 15.83 3.87
C GLY A 434 -4.55 16.12 2.38
N GLN A 435 -4.01 17.19 1.79
CA GLN A 435 -4.23 17.45 0.37
C GLN A 435 -3.56 16.35 -0.48
N ARG A 436 -4.24 16.01 -1.58
CA ARG A 436 -3.82 14.96 -2.50
C ARG A 436 -3.00 15.52 -3.64
N LEU A 437 -1.97 14.80 -4.00
CA LEU A 437 -1.12 15.07 -5.16
C LEU A 437 -0.97 13.79 -5.97
N ARG A 438 -0.71 13.90 -7.27
CA ARG A 438 -0.24 12.79 -8.10
C ARG A 438 0.94 13.24 -8.94
N LEU A 439 1.74 12.31 -9.42
CA LEU A 439 2.58 12.56 -10.59
C LEU A 439 1.68 12.54 -11.84
N ASP A 440 2.01 13.33 -12.87
CA ASP A 440 1.24 13.36 -14.11
C ASP A 440 1.07 11.93 -14.68
N PRO A 441 -0.17 11.41 -14.79
CA PRO A 441 -0.43 10.03 -15.16
C PRO A 441 -0.25 9.76 -16.66
N THR A 442 0.10 10.78 -17.46
CA THR A 442 0.44 10.66 -18.89
C THR A 442 1.96 10.58 -19.13
N LEU A 443 2.77 10.83 -18.11
CA LEU A 443 4.23 10.91 -18.21
C LEU A 443 4.88 9.53 -18.46
N ASP A 444 5.62 9.38 -19.56
CA ASP A 444 6.39 8.15 -19.84
C ASP A 444 7.65 8.09 -18.97
N LEU A 445 7.48 7.48 -17.79
CA LEU A 445 8.54 7.24 -16.83
C LEU A 445 9.71 6.41 -17.39
N SER A 446 9.57 5.73 -18.54
CA SER A 446 10.67 4.97 -19.15
C SER A 446 11.74 5.87 -19.78
N THR A 447 11.37 7.10 -20.15
CA THR A 447 12.28 8.10 -20.74
C THR A 447 13.11 8.85 -19.71
N ILE A 448 12.64 8.93 -18.47
CA ILE A 448 13.22 9.77 -17.41
C ILE A 448 14.32 8.99 -16.64
N PRO A 449 15.57 9.50 -16.60
CA PRO A 449 16.64 8.90 -15.81
C PRO A 449 16.41 9.10 -14.30
N MET A 450 16.16 8.00 -13.59
CA MET A 450 15.88 8.00 -12.14
C MET A 450 16.30 6.69 -11.49
N THR A 451 16.46 6.66 -10.16
CA THR A 451 16.76 5.40 -9.44
C THR A 451 15.59 4.40 -9.51
N PRO A 452 15.79 3.11 -9.18
CA PRO A 452 14.70 2.15 -9.00
C PRO A 452 13.69 2.56 -7.92
N VAL A 453 14.12 3.28 -6.88
CA VAL A 453 13.24 3.73 -5.78
C VAL A 453 12.40 4.92 -6.22
N ALA A 454 13.04 5.92 -6.86
CA ALA A 454 12.34 7.03 -7.50
C ALA A 454 11.29 6.52 -8.51
N ARG A 455 11.61 5.47 -9.29
CA ARG A 455 10.68 4.80 -10.20
C ARG A 455 9.50 4.12 -9.49
N MET A 456 9.75 3.35 -8.44
CA MET A 456 8.68 2.74 -7.64
C MET A 456 7.73 3.78 -7.06
N VAL A 457 8.28 4.88 -6.53
CA VAL A 457 7.48 5.99 -6.01
C VAL A 457 6.77 6.71 -7.16
N ALA A 458 7.36 6.88 -8.33
CA ALA A 458 6.74 7.53 -9.49
C ALA A 458 5.54 6.75 -10.05
N GLU A 459 5.67 5.43 -10.23
CA GLU A 459 4.57 4.57 -10.70
C GLU A 459 3.37 4.57 -9.73
N ALA A 460 3.66 4.51 -8.42
CA ALA A 460 2.62 4.63 -7.39
C ALA A 460 2.07 6.07 -7.30
N ALA A 461 2.90 7.09 -7.51
CA ALA A 461 2.49 8.49 -7.50
C ALA A 461 1.61 8.87 -8.70
N GLN A 462 1.76 8.23 -9.86
CA GLN A 462 0.82 8.38 -10.97
C GLN A 462 -0.55 7.82 -10.60
N LYS A 463 -0.59 6.60 -10.03
CA LYS A 463 -1.85 5.88 -9.79
C LYS A 463 -2.60 6.32 -8.53
N TYR A 464 -1.94 6.27 -7.39
CA TYR A 464 -2.52 6.55 -6.07
C TYR A 464 -2.08 7.92 -5.53
N GLY A 465 -0.88 8.36 -5.90
CA GLY A 465 -0.37 9.67 -5.52
C GLY A 465 0.18 9.75 -4.10
N PHE A 466 0.17 10.96 -3.57
CA PHE A 466 0.59 11.29 -2.22
C PHE A 466 -0.56 11.86 -1.39
N VAL A 467 -0.43 11.73 -0.07
CA VAL A 467 -1.13 12.52 0.94
C VAL A 467 -0.09 13.32 1.70
N VAL A 468 -0.28 14.64 1.81
CA VAL A 468 0.57 15.43 2.72
C VAL A 468 0.20 15.10 4.16
N ALA A 469 1.17 14.72 4.98
CA ALA A 469 0.90 14.15 6.30
C ALA A 469 1.55 14.88 7.47
N ASP A 470 2.61 15.66 7.21
CA ASP A 470 3.46 16.30 8.21
C ASP A 470 4.26 17.47 7.63
N LYS A 471 4.66 18.42 8.50
CA LYS A 471 5.64 19.46 8.19
C LYS A 471 7.03 19.09 8.73
N ALA A 472 8.02 18.93 7.86
CA ALA A 472 9.37 18.48 8.18
C ALA A 472 10.47 19.49 7.82
N GLY A 473 11.74 19.08 7.96
CA GLY A 473 12.93 19.80 7.50
C GLY A 473 13.38 19.44 6.07
N ALA A 474 12.65 18.54 5.40
CA ALA A 474 12.87 18.13 4.02
C ALA A 474 11.52 17.77 3.37
N VAL A 475 11.42 17.86 2.06
CA VAL A 475 10.38 17.11 1.33
C VAL A 475 10.77 15.63 1.44
N ALA A 476 9.90 14.79 2.00
CA ALA A 476 10.27 13.44 2.41
C ALA A 476 9.17 12.39 2.20
N VAL A 477 9.55 11.20 1.74
CA VAL A 477 8.66 10.03 1.64
C VAL A 477 8.93 9.06 2.79
N ALA A 478 7.88 8.66 3.51
CA ALA A 478 7.98 7.81 4.69
C ALA A 478 7.99 6.30 4.37
N THR A 479 8.74 5.51 5.15
CA THR A 479 8.81 4.05 5.02
C THR A 479 8.46 3.31 6.32
N GLU A 480 8.31 1.99 6.24
CA GLU A 480 8.39 1.11 7.40
C GLU A 480 9.83 1.03 7.93
N SER A 481 9.99 0.96 9.25
CA SER A 481 11.27 1.00 9.94
C SER A 481 11.93 -0.38 9.96
N GLY A 482 13.18 -0.46 9.48
CA GLY A 482 13.97 -1.71 9.50
C GLY A 482 14.26 -2.23 10.91
N ASN A 483 14.05 -1.42 11.95
CA ASN A 483 14.30 -1.75 13.36
C ASN A 483 13.58 -3.04 13.83
N ALA A 484 12.33 -3.25 13.42
CA ALA A 484 11.54 -4.41 13.83
C ALA A 484 12.12 -5.74 13.30
N GLU A 485 12.56 -5.76 12.04
CA GLU A 485 13.22 -6.93 11.47
C GLU A 485 14.64 -7.09 11.99
N LYS A 486 15.42 -6.00 12.06
CA LYS A 486 16.79 -5.98 12.59
C LYS A 486 16.86 -6.56 14.01
N ALA A 487 15.90 -6.28 14.87
CA ALA A 487 15.82 -6.84 16.22
C ALA A 487 15.60 -8.37 16.24
N ARG A 488 15.13 -8.96 15.14
CA ARG A 488 14.85 -10.40 14.97
C ARG A 488 15.91 -11.13 14.14
N THR A 489 16.62 -10.45 13.24
CA THR A 489 17.58 -11.03 12.28
C THR A 489 19.04 -10.58 12.49
N GLY A 490 19.27 -9.54 13.28
CA GLY A 490 20.54 -8.82 13.38
C GLY A 490 20.81 -7.85 12.22
N VAL A 491 20.05 -7.92 11.12
CA VAL A 491 20.31 -7.20 9.87
C VAL A 491 19.20 -6.21 9.56
N ASP A 492 19.55 -4.95 9.29
CA ASP A 492 18.61 -3.96 8.79
C ASP A 492 18.27 -4.27 7.31
N PRO A 493 17.02 -4.59 6.96
CA PRO A 493 16.65 -4.94 5.58
C PRO A 493 16.97 -3.82 4.59
N TRP A 494 16.97 -2.55 5.02
CA TRP A 494 17.30 -1.41 4.16
C TRP A 494 18.76 -1.43 3.66
N ASN A 495 19.66 -2.21 4.28
CA ASN A 495 21.02 -2.45 3.77
C ASN A 495 21.05 -3.26 2.46
N GLY A 496 20.12 -4.19 2.28
CA GLY A 496 20.05 -5.08 1.10
C GLY A 496 18.96 -4.71 0.09
N LEU A 497 18.09 -3.76 0.44
CA LEU A 497 17.01 -3.26 -0.42
C LEU A 497 17.42 -2.01 -1.20
N LEU A 498 18.13 -1.06 -0.57
CA LEU A 498 18.58 0.15 -1.25
C LEU A 498 19.79 -0.15 -2.16
N ALA A 499 19.79 0.41 -3.37
CA ALA A 499 20.89 0.28 -4.34
C ALA A 499 22.00 1.35 -4.14
N GLY A 500 22.04 1.98 -2.97
CA GLY A 500 22.86 3.15 -2.64
C GLY A 500 22.43 3.75 -1.29
N PRO A 501 22.90 4.95 -0.93
CA PRO A 501 22.44 5.63 0.28
C PRO A 501 20.99 6.11 0.15
N ASP A 502 20.29 6.22 1.27
CA ASP A 502 18.89 6.62 1.35
C ASP A 502 18.65 8.07 0.89
N TYR A 503 19.58 8.99 1.20
CA TYR A 503 19.53 10.38 0.72
C TYR A 503 19.67 10.55 -0.80
N GLN A 504 20.03 9.50 -1.56
CA GLN A 504 20.00 9.50 -3.03
C GLN A 504 18.81 8.72 -3.62
N ALA A 505 17.99 8.06 -2.80
CA ALA A 505 16.99 7.14 -3.31
C ALA A 505 15.90 7.83 -4.18
N MET A 506 15.54 9.09 -3.92
CA MET A 506 14.60 9.85 -4.77
C MET A 506 15.25 10.57 -5.96
N GLN A 507 16.53 10.33 -6.26
CA GLN A 507 17.22 11.05 -7.33
C GLN A 507 16.59 10.76 -8.71
N GLY A 508 16.29 11.84 -9.44
CA GLY A 508 15.62 11.80 -10.75
C GLY A 508 14.09 11.64 -10.68
N PHE A 509 13.47 11.70 -9.50
CA PHE A 509 12.02 11.80 -9.41
C PHE A 509 11.55 13.14 -10.03
N PRO A 510 10.59 13.15 -10.98
CA PRO A 510 10.15 14.35 -11.70
C PRO A 510 9.14 15.18 -10.89
N TRP A 511 9.63 16.02 -9.97
CA TRP A 511 8.80 16.85 -9.08
C TRP A 511 8.05 17.96 -9.82
N GLU A 512 8.64 18.48 -10.90
CA GLU A 512 8.07 19.47 -11.81
C GLU A 512 6.81 18.98 -12.55
N HIS A 513 6.59 17.66 -12.61
CA HIS A 513 5.38 17.03 -13.16
C HIS A 513 4.33 16.66 -12.11
N ILE A 514 4.46 17.11 -10.86
CA ILE A 514 3.42 16.91 -9.84
C ILE A 514 2.16 17.74 -10.15
N GLN A 515 1.01 17.11 -9.99
CA GLN A 515 -0.31 17.72 -10.10
C GLN A 515 -1.01 17.67 -8.73
N VAL A 516 -1.60 18.79 -8.30
CA VAL A 516 -2.26 18.93 -6.99
C VAL A 516 -3.78 18.87 -7.18
N LEU A 517 -4.46 18.04 -6.40
CA LEU A 517 -5.90 17.85 -6.45
C LEU A 517 -6.63 18.90 -5.59
N PRO A 518 -7.93 19.15 -5.83
CA PRO A 518 -8.73 20.08 -5.04
C PRO A 518 -8.67 19.79 -3.54
N LYS A 519 -8.78 20.86 -2.73
CA LYS A 519 -9.05 20.74 -1.29
C LYS A 519 -10.28 19.84 -1.08
N ASP A 520 -10.21 18.99 -0.07
CA ASP A 520 -11.27 18.07 0.33
C ASP A 520 -11.67 17.02 -0.74
N TYR A 521 -10.81 16.76 -1.75
CA TYR A 521 -11.09 15.74 -2.77
C TYR A 521 -11.31 14.34 -2.18
N GLY A 522 -12.42 13.71 -2.55
CA GLY A 522 -12.82 12.37 -2.08
C GLY A 522 -13.56 12.34 -0.73
N LYS A 523 -13.71 13.49 -0.07
CA LYS A 523 -14.46 13.63 1.19
C LYS A 523 -15.92 13.21 0.99
N PRO A 524 -16.45 12.27 1.80
CA PRO A 524 -17.86 11.90 1.73
C PRO A 524 -18.77 13.11 1.93
N THR A 525 -19.77 13.24 1.05
CA THR A 525 -20.94 14.10 1.31
C THR A 525 -21.66 13.59 2.56
N ARG A 526 -22.09 14.53 3.42
CA ARG A 526 -22.90 14.23 4.60
C ARG A 526 -24.36 14.01 4.23
#